data_AF-A0AA47JNQ2-F1
#
_entry.id   AF-A0AA47JNQ2-F1
#
_cell.length_a   1.000
_cell.length_b   1.000
_cell.length_c   1.000
_cell.angle_alpha   90.00
_cell.angle_beta   90.00
_cell.angle_gamma   90.00
#
_symmetry.space_group_name_H-M   'P 1'
#
loop_
_entity.id
_entity.type
_entity.pdbx_description
1 polymer ?
#
loop_
_entity_poly.entity_id
_entity_poly.type
_entity_poly.pdbx_seq_one_letter_code
_entity_poly.pdbx_strand_id
1 'polypeptide(L)'
;MNAITQISTSSNRQDATSVSPLDAQATAQSDSSLKREFLNSFTSHKLRKNAKEKITQLLAYADSVTLKTQSMGMDDCFRSNAPQNMPKAAFWQWYEDNYSEMVIKLTVREGVLVKAVFSDCIYHFSDDVVLTFSEVIA
;
A
#
# COMPACT_ATOMS: atom_id res chain seq x y z
N MET A 1 21.14 -57.98 47.74
CA MET A 1 20.72 -57.90 46.33
C MET A 1 19.33 -57.29 46.30
N ASN A 2 19.09 -56.45 45.29
CA ASN A 2 17.82 -55.96 44.74
C ASN A 2 17.53 -54.47 44.98
N ALA A 3 17.81 -53.71 43.93
CA ALA A 3 17.34 -52.37 43.64
C ALA A 3 15.85 -52.38 43.28
N ILE A 4 15.12 -51.31 43.65
CA ILE A 4 13.76 -51.03 43.19
C ILE A 4 13.68 -49.51 42.90
N THR A 5 13.92 -49.07 41.67
CA THR A 5 13.02 -48.82 40.51
C THR A 5 12.45 -47.40 40.47
N GLN A 6 12.48 -46.86 39.25
CA GLN A 6 12.34 -45.49 38.83
C GLN A 6 10.94 -44.87 38.97
N ILE A 7 10.99 -43.54 39.02
CA ILE A 7 9.93 -42.54 38.84
C ILE A 7 9.16 -42.80 37.53
N SER A 8 7.83 -42.69 37.55
CA SER A 8 6.99 -42.60 36.35
C SER A 8 5.99 -41.46 36.54
N THR A 9 6.36 -40.26 36.11
CA THR A 9 5.39 -39.19 35.84
C THR A 9 4.72 -39.51 34.51
N SER A 10 3.39 -39.55 34.51
CA SER A 10 2.59 -39.66 33.28
C SER A 10 2.83 -38.42 32.41
N SER A 11 3.65 -38.59 31.38
CA SER A 11 3.80 -37.60 30.32
C SER A 11 2.53 -37.59 29.47
N ASN A 12 1.63 -36.65 29.74
CA ASN A 12 0.55 -36.31 28.82
C ASN A 12 1.18 -35.60 27.61
N ARG A 13 1.69 -36.39 26.67
CA ARG A 13 2.14 -35.91 25.36
C ARG A 13 0.90 -35.72 24.50
N GLN A 14 0.40 -34.49 24.45
CA GLN A 14 -0.54 -34.10 23.40
C GLN A 14 0.28 -33.96 22.11
N ASP A 15 0.29 -35.02 21.30
CA ASP A 15 0.69 -34.90 19.90
C ASP A 15 -0.32 -33.96 19.24
N ALA A 16 0.12 -32.72 18.99
CA ALA A 16 -0.66 -31.73 18.29
C ALA A 16 -0.88 -32.20 16.85
N THR A 17 -2.12 -32.56 16.55
CA THR A 17 -2.58 -32.89 15.20
C THR A 17 -2.29 -31.73 14.26
N SER A 18 -1.61 -32.02 13.16
CA SER A 18 -1.37 -31.14 12.01
C SER A 18 -2.59 -30.27 11.70
N VAL A 19 -2.45 -28.95 11.77
CA VAL A 19 -3.47 -28.00 11.34
C VAL A 19 -3.49 -27.90 9.81
N SER A 20 -4.67 -28.07 9.23
CA SER A 20 -4.95 -27.94 7.79
C SER A 20 -4.79 -26.48 7.30
N PRO A 21 -4.46 -26.26 6.01
CA PRO A 21 -4.20 -24.93 5.45
C PRO A 21 -5.49 -24.18 5.07
N LEU A 22 -6.38 -23.92 6.04
CA LEU A 22 -7.64 -23.18 5.79
C LEU A 22 -7.53 -21.68 6.13
N ASP A 23 -6.55 -21.28 6.94
CA ASP A 23 -6.40 -19.89 7.41
C ASP A 23 -5.78 -18.93 6.38
N ALA A 24 -5.19 -19.45 5.29
CA ALA A 24 -4.62 -18.61 4.24
C ALA A 24 -5.69 -17.97 3.33
N GLN A 25 -6.85 -18.62 3.17
CA GLN A 25 -7.95 -18.09 2.36
C GLN A 25 -8.79 -17.08 3.15
N ALA A 26 -9.02 -17.31 4.44
CA ALA A 26 -9.78 -16.40 5.29
C ALA A 26 -9.09 -15.04 5.47
N THR A 27 -7.77 -15.04 5.63
CA THR A 27 -6.95 -13.82 5.77
C THR A 27 -6.83 -13.03 4.47
N ALA A 28 -6.63 -13.71 3.34
CA ALA A 28 -6.60 -13.05 2.03
C ALA A 28 -7.97 -12.44 1.66
N GLN A 29 -9.06 -13.13 2.00
CA GLN A 29 -10.41 -12.64 1.75
C GLN A 29 -10.76 -11.46 2.65
N SER A 30 -10.36 -11.46 3.93
CA SER A 30 -10.52 -10.30 4.81
C SER A 30 -9.70 -9.08 4.35
N ASP A 31 -8.46 -9.29 3.88
CA ASP A 31 -7.63 -8.20 3.39
C ASP A 31 -8.20 -7.57 2.11
N SER A 32 -8.80 -8.38 1.23
CA SER A 32 -9.47 -7.90 0.03
C SER A 32 -10.71 -7.06 0.34
N SER A 33 -11.54 -7.47 1.30
CA SER A 33 -12.73 -6.72 1.70
C SER A 33 -12.34 -5.41 2.40
N LEU A 34 -11.32 -5.44 3.26
CA LEU A 34 -10.80 -4.24 3.93
C LEU A 34 -10.23 -3.22 2.94
N LYS A 35 -9.47 -3.67 1.94
CA LYS A 35 -8.99 -2.81 0.84
C LYS A 35 -10.17 -2.18 0.10
N ARG A 36 -11.18 -2.97 -0.27
CA ARG A 36 -12.36 -2.48 -1.00
C ARG A 36 -13.14 -1.45 -0.19
N GLU A 37 -13.46 -1.74 1.07
CA GLU A 37 -14.16 -0.81 1.97
C GLU A 37 -13.39 0.49 2.15
N PHE A 38 -12.08 0.40 2.34
CA PHE A 38 -11.23 1.59 2.45
C PHE A 38 -11.25 2.43 1.17
N LEU A 39 -11.07 1.83 -0.02
CA LEU A 39 -11.08 2.56 -1.28
C LEU A 39 -12.46 3.18 -1.60
N ASN A 40 -13.56 2.55 -1.17
CA ASN A 40 -14.92 3.05 -1.33
C ASN A 40 -15.27 4.20 -0.35
N SER A 41 -14.49 4.36 0.73
CA SER A 41 -14.72 5.43 1.70
C SER A 41 -14.33 6.83 1.19
N PHE A 42 -13.65 6.92 0.05
CA PHE A 42 -13.18 8.17 -0.51
C PHE A 42 -14.21 8.80 -1.45
N THR A 43 -14.26 10.13 -1.44
CA THR A 43 -14.93 10.91 -2.48
C THR A 43 -13.87 11.60 -3.35
N SER A 44 -14.23 11.95 -4.58
CA SER A 44 -13.34 12.60 -5.55
C SER A 44 -13.01 14.04 -5.13
N HIS A 45 -12.04 14.22 -4.24
CA HIS A 45 -11.60 15.52 -3.73
C HIS A 45 -10.10 15.52 -3.37
N LYS A 46 -9.61 16.67 -2.89
CA LYS A 46 -8.24 16.80 -2.37
C LYS A 46 -8.10 16.07 -1.04
N LEU A 47 -6.99 15.35 -0.85
CA LEU A 47 -6.59 14.80 0.44
C LEU A 47 -5.69 15.82 1.17
N ARG A 48 -5.88 15.99 2.47
CA ARG A 48 -5.00 16.86 3.27
C ARG A 48 -3.64 16.19 3.43
N LYS A 49 -2.56 16.95 3.22
CA LYS A 49 -1.18 16.46 3.38
C LYS A 49 -0.94 15.85 4.77
N ASN A 50 -1.39 16.51 5.83
CA ASN A 50 -1.19 16.01 7.19
C ASN A 50 -1.96 14.72 7.55
N ALA A 51 -2.78 14.14 6.66
CA ALA A 51 -3.47 12.87 6.88
C ALA A 51 -2.53 11.66 6.72
N LYS A 52 -1.40 11.66 7.44
CA LYS A 52 -0.32 10.66 7.27
C LYS A 52 -0.81 9.22 7.42
N GLU A 53 -1.71 8.94 8.37
CA GLU A 53 -2.29 7.59 8.56
C GLU A 53 -3.04 7.10 7.31
N LYS A 54 -3.88 7.96 6.70
CA LYS A 54 -4.60 7.63 5.47
C LYS A 54 -3.65 7.44 4.30
N ILE A 55 -2.61 8.27 4.22
CA ILE A 55 -1.57 8.17 3.19
C ILE A 55 -0.79 6.85 3.33
N THR A 56 -0.45 6.44 4.55
CA THR A 56 0.17 5.13 4.82
C THR A 56 -0.71 3.98 4.35
N GLN A 57 -2.01 4.02 4.64
CA GLN A 57 -2.95 2.99 4.18
C GLN A 57 -3.11 2.98 2.66
N LEU A 58 -3.16 4.16 2.02
CA LEU A 58 -3.11 4.27 0.55
C LEU A 58 -1.83 3.64 -0.01
N LEU A 59 -0.67 3.94 0.56
CA LEU A 59 0.59 3.37 0.11
C LEU A 59 0.62 1.84 0.29
N ALA A 60 0.06 1.32 1.38
CA ALA A 60 -0.06 -0.12 1.61
C ALA A 60 -0.91 -0.81 0.53
N TYR A 61 -2.09 -0.27 0.23
CA TYR A 61 -3.03 -0.87 -0.74
C TYR A 61 -2.73 -0.56 -2.21
N ALA A 62 -1.82 0.38 -2.51
CA ALA A 62 -1.42 0.72 -3.88
C ALA A 62 -0.81 -0.49 -4.60
N ASP A 63 -1.28 -0.75 -5.81
CA ASP A 63 -0.73 -1.81 -6.67
C ASP A 63 0.57 -1.34 -7.34
N SER A 64 0.62 -0.07 -7.72
CA SER A 64 1.82 0.56 -8.26
C SER A 64 2.01 1.95 -7.68
N VAL A 65 3.28 2.34 -7.59
CA VAL A 65 3.73 3.68 -7.22
C VAL A 65 4.66 4.13 -8.34
N THR A 66 4.28 5.18 -9.05
CA THR A 66 5.08 5.68 -10.18
C THR A 66 5.43 7.13 -9.99
N LEU A 67 6.68 7.49 -10.26
CA LEU A 67 7.12 8.87 -10.39
C LEU A 67 6.99 9.30 -11.84
N LYS A 68 6.32 10.42 -12.08
CA LYS A 68 6.19 11.05 -13.40
C LYS A 68 6.78 12.43 -13.31
N THR A 69 7.88 12.65 -14.02
CA THR A 69 8.53 13.95 -14.09
C THR A 69 8.07 14.69 -15.32
N GLN A 70 7.74 15.96 -15.17
CA GLN A 70 7.40 16.86 -16.28
C GLN A 70 8.28 18.09 -16.17
N SER A 71 9.06 18.38 -17.20
CA SER A 71 9.99 19.50 -17.21
C SER A 71 9.65 20.50 -18.33
N MET A 72 10.34 21.64 -18.34
CA MET A 72 10.26 22.61 -19.44
C MET A 72 11.35 22.38 -20.49
N GLY A 73 12.15 21.32 -20.34
CA GLY A 73 13.22 20.98 -21.25
C GLY A 73 12.69 20.66 -22.64
N MET A 74 13.27 21.29 -23.67
CA MET A 74 12.97 20.95 -25.06
C MET A 74 13.37 19.49 -25.39
N ASP A 75 14.21 18.88 -24.55
CA ASP A 75 14.62 17.48 -24.58
C ASP A 75 13.65 16.53 -23.85
N ASP A 76 12.54 17.01 -23.27
CA ASP A 76 11.53 16.15 -22.63
C ASP A 76 10.91 15.12 -23.59
N CYS A 77 10.89 15.42 -24.88
CA CYS A 77 10.50 14.47 -25.92
C CYS A 77 11.63 13.50 -26.32
N PHE A 78 12.89 13.84 -26.04
CA PHE A 78 14.08 13.10 -26.47
C PHE A 78 14.66 12.20 -25.36
N ARG A 79 14.67 12.66 -24.11
CA ARG A 79 15.09 11.92 -22.91
C ARG A 79 13.89 11.45 -22.11
N SER A 80 12.93 10.82 -22.77
CA SER A 80 11.86 9.99 -22.19
C SER A 80 11.57 10.23 -20.70
N ASN A 81 10.69 11.19 -20.39
CA ASN A 81 10.03 11.34 -19.08
C ASN A 81 9.02 10.20 -18.82
N ALA A 82 9.42 8.98 -19.17
CA ALA A 82 8.60 7.80 -18.99
C ALA A 82 8.35 7.62 -17.48
N PRO A 83 7.11 7.29 -17.08
CA PRO A 83 6.81 6.97 -15.69
C PRO A 83 7.77 5.92 -15.14
N GLN A 84 8.44 6.24 -14.04
CA GLN A 84 9.38 5.36 -13.38
C GLN A 84 8.72 4.68 -12.18
N ASN A 85 8.98 3.39 -11.97
CA ASN A 85 8.53 2.72 -10.76
C ASN A 85 9.28 3.29 -9.55
N MET A 86 8.54 3.72 -8.53
CA MET A 86 9.10 4.22 -7.28
C MET A 86 8.89 3.18 -6.18
N PRO A 87 9.95 2.72 -5.49
CA PRO A 87 9.80 1.86 -4.32
C PRO A 87 8.96 2.54 -3.24
N LYS A 88 8.03 1.82 -2.60
CA LYS A 88 7.21 2.35 -1.49
C LYS A 88 8.06 2.93 -0.35
N ALA A 89 9.24 2.36 -0.10
CA ALA A 89 10.18 2.88 0.90
C ALA A 89 10.74 4.28 0.57
N ALA A 90 10.85 4.63 -0.73
CA ALA A 90 11.33 5.94 -1.18
C ALA A 90 10.25 7.03 -1.11
N PHE A 91 8.98 6.64 -1.02
CA PHE A 91 7.83 7.56 -1.02
C PHE A 91 7.94 8.62 0.07
N TRP A 92 8.21 8.22 1.32
CA TRP A 92 8.20 9.16 2.44
C TRP A 92 9.33 10.18 2.39
N GLN A 93 10.49 9.80 1.84
CA GLN A 93 11.57 10.76 1.61
C GLN A 93 11.12 11.83 0.61
N TRP A 94 10.63 11.41 -0.57
CA TRP A 94 10.08 12.34 -1.58
C TRP A 94 8.95 13.21 -1.02
N TYR A 95 8.07 12.62 -0.22
CA TYR A 95 6.94 13.29 0.40
C TYR A 95 7.35 14.45 1.31
N GLU A 96 8.37 14.24 2.16
CA GLU A 96 8.86 15.27 3.07
C GLU A 96 9.64 16.34 2.31
N ASP A 97 10.46 15.95 1.33
CA ASP A 97 11.24 16.88 0.48
C ASP A 97 10.33 17.86 -0.27
N ASN A 98 9.11 17.43 -0.65
CA ASN A 98 8.15 18.22 -1.43
C ASN A 98 6.95 18.73 -0.61
N TYR A 99 6.96 18.56 0.72
CA TYR A 99 5.77 18.76 1.56
C TYR A 99 5.15 20.17 1.46
N SER A 100 5.98 21.22 1.32
CA SER A 100 5.55 22.63 1.36
C SER A 100 4.53 22.96 0.27
N GLU A 101 4.85 22.63 -0.97
CA GLU A 101 4.06 22.97 -2.16
C GLU A 101 3.13 21.85 -2.62
N MET A 102 3.30 20.64 -2.04
CA MET A 102 2.59 19.46 -2.51
C MET A 102 1.06 19.57 -2.45
N VAL A 103 0.41 18.99 -3.45
CA VAL A 103 -1.05 18.84 -3.54
C VAL A 103 -1.41 17.39 -3.83
N ILE A 104 -2.37 16.86 -3.06
CA ILE A 104 -2.83 15.48 -3.21
C ILE A 104 -4.23 15.48 -3.84
N LYS A 105 -4.36 14.87 -5.03
CA LYS A 105 -5.60 14.77 -5.80
C LYS A 105 -6.06 13.31 -5.86
N LEU A 106 -7.31 13.06 -5.46
CA LEU A 106 -7.92 11.73 -5.53
C LEU A 106 -8.83 11.61 -6.76
N THR A 107 -8.72 10.50 -7.48
CA THR A 107 -9.61 10.16 -8.60
C THR A 107 -10.44 8.94 -8.21
N VAL A 108 -11.75 9.14 -8.14
CA VAL A 108 -12.73 8.08 -7.91
C VAL A 108 -13.41 7.77 -9.25
N ARG A 109 -13.58 6.49 -9.58
CA ARG A 109 -14.39 6.02 -10.71
C ARG A 109 -15.39 5.00 -10.18
N GLU A 110 -16.66 5.14 -10.57
CA GLU A 110 -17.73 4.22 -10.16
C GLU A 110 -17.84 4.04 -8.63
N GLY A 111 -17.53 5.09 -7.87
CA GLY A 111 -17.56 5.07 -6.39
C GLY A 111 -16.32 4.49 -5.72
N VAL A 112 -15.33 4.01 -6.48
CA VAL A 112 -14.08 3.42 -5.97
C VAL A 112 -12.89 4.33 -6.25
N LEU A 113 -12.02 4.54 -5.25
CA LEU A 113 -10.75 5.25 -5.46
C LEU A 113 -9.83 4.42 -6.38
N VAL A 114 -9.50 4.98 -7.55
CA VAL A 114 -8.63 4.31 -8.54
C VAL A 114 -7.24 4.92 -8.64
N LYS A 115 -7.08 6.17 -8.19
CA LYS A 115 -5.79 6.87 -8.29
C LYS A 115 -5.65 7.96 -7.23
N ALA A 116 -4.47 8.06 -6.62
CA ALA A 116 -4.05 9.19 -5.81
C ALA A 116 -2.80 9.80 -6.42
N VAL A 117 -2.82 11.11 -6.69
CA VAL A 117 -1.70 11.85 -7.29
C VAL A 117 -1.17 12.81 -6.25
N PHE A 118 0.09 12.65 -5.89
CA PHE A 118 0.86 13.58 -5.06
C PHE A 118 1.72 14.38 -6.02
N SER A 119 1.38 15.65 -6.19
CA SER A 119 2.08 16.56 -7.09
C SER A 119 2.90 17.51 -6.25
N ASP A 120 4.18 17.70 -6.58
CA ASP A 120 5.07 18.64 -5.89
C ASP A 120 4.61 20.10 -5.99
N CYS A 121 3.78 20.45 -7.00
CA CYS A 121 3.24 21.79 -7.19
C CYS A 121 1.84 21.78 -7.85
N ILE A 122 1.29 22.97 -8.13
CA ILE A 122 -0.01 23.14 -8.82
C ILE A 122 0.10 23.29 -10.34
N TYR A 123 1.32 23.41 -10.87
CA TYR A 123 1.59 23.76 -12.26
C TYR A 123 1.73 22.51 -13.15
N HIS A 124 1.88 22.73 -14.47
CA HIS A 124 1.96 21.65 -15.45
C HIS A 124 3.34 20.99 -15.52
N PHE A 125 4.37 21.62 -14.95
CA PHE A 125 5.72 21.09 -14.87
C PHE A 125 5.95 20.64 -13.42
N SER A 126 5.44 19.45 -13.12
CA SER A 126 5.46 18.87 -11.77
C SER A 126 6.08 17.48 -11.79
N ASP A 127 6.74 17.15 -10.69
CA ASP A 127 7.01 15.77 -10.32
C ASP A 127 5.78 15.21 -9.58
N ASP A 128 5.17 14.19 -10.18
CA ASP A 128 3.97 13.56 -9.67
C ASP A 128 4.25 12.12 -9.23
N VAL A 129 4.05 11.83 -7.95
CA VAL A 129 3.94 10.46 -7.47
C VAL A 129 2.50 9.98 -7.59
N VAL A 130 2.29 8.97 -8.42
CA VAL A 130 0.99 8.41 -8.73
C VAL A 130 0.85 7.02 -8.11
N LEU A 131 -0.07 6.90 -7.17
CA LEU A 131 -0.56 5.62 -6.66
C LEU A 131 -1.75 5.16 -7.50
N THR A 132 -1.73 3.92 -7.95
CA THR A 132 -2.86 3.30 -8.65
C THR A 132 -3.45 2.15 -7.85
N PHE A 133 -4.77 2.01 -7.93
CA PHE A 133 -5.54 0.99 -7.24
C PHE A 133 -6.45 0.27 -8.22
N SER A 134 -6.43 -1.05 -8.16
CA SER A 134 -7.32 -1.97 -8.85
C SER A 134 -8.44 -2.31 -7.89
N GLU A 135 -9.64 -2.37 -8.43
CA GLU A 135 -10.76 -2.94 -7.69
C GLU A 135 -10.48 -4.42 -7.44
N VAL A 136 -10.61 -4.85 -6.18
CA VAL A 136 -10.60 -6.27 -5.89
C VAL A 136 -12.00 -6.80 -6.21
N ILE A 137 -12.10 -7.48 -7.34
CA ILE A 137 -13.29 -8.23 -7.74
C ILE A 137 -13.32 -9.49 -6.88
N ALA A 138 -14.36 -9.64 -6.06
CA ALA A 138 -14.58 -10.81 -5.23
C ALA A 138 -15.00 -12.03 -6.05
#